data_AF-A0A9E2DT55-F1
#
_entry.id   AF-A0A9E2DT55-F1
#
_cell.length_a   1.000
_cell.length_b   1.000
_cell.length_c   1.000
_cell.angle_alpha   90.00
_cell.angle_beta   90.00
_cell.angle_gamma   90.00
#
_symmetry.space_group_name_H-M   'P 1'
#
loop_
_entity.id
_entity.type
_entity.pdbx_description
1 polymer ?
#
loop_
_entity_poly.entity_id
_entity_poly.type
_entity_poly.pdbx_seq_one_letter_code
_entity_poly.pdbx_strand_id
1 'polypeptide(L)'
;DYVPAAWLVESKALKLYLGSYRNHGGFHEGTTLDIARRIEETIELVWLRIGGYWYPRGGIPIDVFYQTGQPTEGIWLPDQGIEPYKGR
;
A
#
# COMPACT_ATOMS: atom_id res chain seq x y z
N ASP A 1 2.50 -4.76 3.54
CA ASP A 1 3.09 -6.09 3.85
C ASP A 1 3.30 -6.87 2.59
N TYR A 2 4.38 -7.63 2.45
CA TYR A 2 4.55 -8.53 1.31
C TYR A 2 5.35 -9.78 1.68
N VAL A 3 5.06 -10.88 0.99
CA VAL A 3 5.87 -12.10 0.98
C VAL A 3 6.73 -12.06 -0.27
N PRO A 4 8.07 -11.99 -0.14
CA PRO A 4 8.97 -11.94 -1.29
C PRO A 4 9.04 -13.27 -2.03
N ALA A 5 9.42 -13.20 -3.30
CA ALA A 5 9.98 -14.33 -4.03
C ALA A 5 11.51 -14.27 -3.94
N ALA A 6 12.21 -14.16 -5.08
CA ALA A 6 13.66 -14.05 -5.13
C ALA A 6 14.20 -12.65 -4.76
N TRP A 7 13.35 -11.62 -4.86
CA TRP A 7 13.77 -10.22 -4.75
C TRP A 7 13.10 -9.49 -3.58
N LEU A 8 13.83 -8.52 -3.03
CA LEU A 8 13.36 -7.60 -2.00
C LEU A 8 13.35 -6.17 -2.53
N VAL A 9 12.40 -5.36 -2.06
CA VAL A 9 12.41 -3.92 -2.34
C VAL A 9 13.43 -3.25 -1.44
N GLU A 10 14.39 -2.53 -2.02
CA GLU A 10 15.34 -1.73 -1.25
C GLU A 10 14.64 -0.49 -0.65
N SER A 11 14.82 -0.28 0.65
CA SER A 11 14.09 0.70 1.46
C SER A 11 14.25 2.16 1.00
N LYS A 12 15.46 2.57 0.57
CA LYS A 12 15.73 3.93 0.08
C LYS A 12 15.11 4.14 -1.29
N ALA A 13 15.16 3.16 -2.19
CA ALA A 13 14.49 3.19 -3.47
C ALA A 13 12.97 3.34 -3.29
N LEU A 14 12.37 2.58 -2.37
CA LEU A 14 10.94 2.72 -2.04
C LEU A 14 10.61 4.13 -1.53
N LYS A 15 11.42 4.68 -0.62
CA LYS A 15 11.24 6.05 -0.12
C LYS A 15 11.28 7.08 -1.26
N LEU A 16 12.25 6.97 -2.18
CA LEU A 16 12.36 7.89 -3.31
C LEU A 16 11.20 7.72 -4.29
N TYR A 17 10.77 6.48 -4.54
CA TYR A 17 9.61 6.19 -5.37
C TYR A 17 8.32 6.80 -4.80
N LEU A 18 8.03 6.60 -3.51
CA LEU A 18 6.89 7.25 -2.86
C LEU A 18 7.01 8.79 -2.90
N GLY A 19 8.22 9.32 -2.76
CA GLY A 19 8.50 10.75 -2.90
C GLY A 19 8.16 11.33 -4.28
N SER A 20 8.19 10.50 -5.33
CA SER A 20 7.87 10.94 -6.70
C SER A 20 6.39 11.34 -6.89
N TYR A 21 5.49 10.88 -6.00
CA TYR A 21 4.07 11.23 -6.03
C TYR A 21 3.76 12.61 -5.44
N ARG A 22 4.73 13.33 -4.86
CA ARG A 22 4.48 14.59 -4.13
C ARG A 22 3.74 15.65 -4.97
N ASN A 23 4.05 15.74 -6.25
CA ASN A 23 3.44 16.69 -7.19
C ASN A 23 2.69 15.96 -8.32
N HIS A 24 2.27 14.72 -8.08
CA HIS A 24 1.51 13.91 -9.00
C HIS A 24 0.02 13.99 -8.65
N GLY A 25 -0.80 14.44 -9.59
CA GLY A 25 -2.25 14.49 -9.41
C GLY A 25 -2.89 13.15 -9.72
N GLY A 26 -3.67 12.61 -8.78
CA GLY A 26 -4.40 11.36 -8.96
C GLY A 26 -5.44 11.15 -7.86
N PHE A 27 -6.39 10.25 -8.10
CA PHE A 27 -7.31 9.78 -7.07
C PHE A 27 -6.57 8.94 -6.03
N HIS A 28 -7.11 8.87 -4.82
CA HIS A 28 -6.53 8.13 -3.70
C HIS A 28 -6.43 6.63 -4.01
N GLU A 29 -7.46 6.10 -4.65
CA GLU A 29 -7.57 4.73 -5.14
C GLU A 29 -6.51 4.44 -6.20
N GLY A 30 -6.44 5.30 -7.22
CA GLY A 30 -5.46 5.16 -8.31
C GLY A 30 -4.04 5.19 -7.80
N THR A 31 -3.71 6.16 -6.95
CA THR A 31 -2.37 6.29 -6.35
C THR A 31 -1.99 5.05 -5.54
N THR A 32 -2.91 4.52 -4.72
CA THR A 32 -2.65 3.34 -3.89
C THR A 32 -2.44 2.08 -4.74
N LEU A 33 -3.29 1.88 -5.75
CA LEU A 33 -3.19 0.72 -6.65
C LEU A 33 -1.94 0.81 -7.54
N ASP A 34 -1.58 1.99 -8.03
CA ASP A 34 -0.38 2.20 -8.86
C ASP A 34 0.89 1.80 -8.10
N ILE A 35 1.00 2.18 -6.82
CA ILE A 35 2.11 1.77 -5.95
C ILE A 35 2.15 0.25 -5.81
N ALA A 36 1.00 -0.38 -5.56
CA ALA A 36 0.89 -1.83 -5.37
C ALA A 36 1.36 -2.59 -6.61
N ARG A 37 0.81 -2.23 -7.77
CA ARG A 37 1.12 -2.83 -9.07
C ARG A 37 2.58 -2.61 -9.45
N ARG A 38 3.13 -1.42 -9.20
CA ARG A 38 4.56 -1.17 -9.45
C ARG A 38 5.43 -2.11 -8.64
N ILE A 39 5.13 -2.33 -7.36
CA ILE A 39 5.90 -3.23 -6.51
C ILE A 39 5.78 -4.67 -7.01
N GLU A 40 4.57 -5.14 -7.32
CA GLU A 40 4.30 -6.46 -7.89
C GLU A 40 5.11 -6.72 -9.17
N GLU A 41 5.05 -5.79 -10.13
CA GLU A 41 5.77 -5.87 -11.41
C GLU A 41 7.30 -5.81 -11.24
N THR A 42 7.81 -5.14 -10.20
CA THR A 42 9.25 -4.91 -10.03
C THR A 42 9.96 -6.10 -9.41
N ILE A 43 9.32 -6.83 -8.48
CA ILE A 43 9.98 -7.88 -7.71
C ILE A 43 9.33 -9.26 -7.85
N GLU A 44 8.25 -9.40 -8.60
CA GLU A 44 7.54 -10.68 -8.83
C GLU A 44 7.25 -11.43 -7.52
N LEU A 45 6.67 -10.71 -6.57
CA LEU A 45 6.38 -11.19 -5.21
C LEU A 45 5.34 -12.32 -5.16
N VAL A 46 5.34 -13.08 -4.07
CA VAL A 46 4.36 -14.16 -3.83
C VAL A 46 3.02 -13.60 -3.38
N TRP A 47 3.04 -12.60 -2.49
CA TRP A 47 1.81 -11.98 -1.96
C TRP A 47 2.07 -10.56 -1.47
N LEU A 48 1.10 -9.65 -1.67
CA LEU A 48 1.17 -8.25 -1.24
C LEU A 48 -0.15 -7.85 -0.60
N ARG A 49 -0.08 -7.04 0.47
CA ARG A 49 -1.17 -6.25 1.05
C ARG A 49 -0.73 -4.80 1.21
N ILE A 50 -1.55 -3.88 0.74
CA ILE A 50 -1.39 -2.44 0.92
C ILE A 50 -2.67 -1.81 1.48
N GLY A 51 -2.50 -0.86 2.39
CA GLY A 51 -3.55 0.01 2.90
C GLY A 51 -3.15 1.46 2.68
N GLY A 52 -3.96 2.21 1.93
CA GLY A 52 -3.82 3.65 1.76
C GLY A 52 -4.83 4.36 2.64
N TYR A 53 -4.37 5.00 3.71
CA TYR A 53 -5.20 5.74 4.66
C TYR A 53 -5.10 7.23 4.38
N TRP A 54 -6.15 7.80 3.77
CA TRP A 54 -6.11 9.17 3.30
C TRP A 54 -6.83 10.10 4.26
N TYR A 55 -6.20 11.23 4.56
CA TYR A 55 -6.82 12.25 5.40
C TYR A 55 -8.13 12.76 4.76
N PRO A 56 -9.19 12.96 5.57
CA PRO A 56 -10.49 13.35 5.06
C PRO A 56 -10.48 14.61 4.21
N ARG A 57 -11.43 14.64 3.27
CA ARG A 57 -11.82 15.83 2.51
C ARG A 57 -13.33 16.00 2.70
N GLY A 58 -13.75 17.17 3.15
CA GLY A 58 -15.16 17.41 3.53
C GLY A 58 -15.65 16.54 4.69
N GLY A 59 -14.74 16.06 5.56
CA GLY A 59 -15.09 15.21 6.70
C GLY A 59 -15.24 13.71 6.39
N ILE A 60 -15.04 13.29 5.14
CA ILE A 60 -15.14 11.89 4.72
C ILE A 60 -13.74 11.31 4.48
N PRO A 61 -13.28 10.30 5.25
CA PRO A 61 -12.04 9.58 4.98
C PRO A 61 -12.19 8.65 3.78
N ILE A 62 -11.07 8.35 3.11
CA ILE A 62 -11.00 7.33 2.07
C ILE A 62 -9.88 6.38 2.45
N ASP A 63 -10.25 5.15 2.82
CA ASP A 63 -9.31 4.07 3.10
C ASP A 63 -9.37 3.07 1.95
N VAL A 64 -8.22 2.81 1.33
CA VAL A 64 -8.10 1.95 0.15
C VAL A 64 -7.34 0.69 0.53
N PHE A 65 -7.97 -0.47 0.38
CA PHE A 65 -7.36 -1.76 0.69
C PHE A 65 -7.22 -2.60 -0.58
N TYR A 66 -6.03 -3.14 -0.79
CA TYR A 66 -5.75 -4.03 -1.90
C TYR A 66 -4.79 -5.15 -1.48
N GLN A 67 -5.05 -6.35 -1.99
CA GLN A 67 -4.16 -7.50 -1.87
C GLN A 67 -4.20 -8.35 -3.15
N THR A 68 -3.07 -8.94 -3.52
CA THR A 68 -2.96 -9.74 -4.76
C THR A 68 -3.69 -11.08 -4.68
N GLY A 69 -4.03 -11.53 -3.47
CA GLY A 69 -4.78 -12.76 -3.24
C GLY A 69 -4.96 -13.03 -1.75
N GLN A 70 -5.33 -14.28 -1.43
CA GLN A 70 -5.37 -14.71 -0.04
C GLN A 70 -3.96 -14.70 0.56
N PRO A 71 -3.82 -14.30 1.84
CA PRO A 71 -2.55 -14.43 2.55
C PRO A 71 -2.02 -15.86 2.46
N THR A 72 -0.70 -16.00 2.22
CA THR A 72 -0.06 -17.31 2.22
C THR A 72 -0.22 -17.99 3.58
N GLU A 73 -0.46 -19.30 3.60
CA GLU A 73 -0.66 -20.03 4.84
C GLU A 73 0.55 -19.91 5.78
N GLY A 74 0.28 -19.72 7.07
CA GLY A 74 1.31 -19.66 8.11
C GLY A 74 2.12 -18.36 8.19
N ILE A 75 1.78 -17.32 7.40
CA ILE A 75 2.48 -16.04 7.51
C ILE A 75 2.08 -15.30 8.79
N TRP A 76 3.04 -14.60 9.38
CA TRP A 76 2.76 -13.63 10.45
C TRP A 76 2.17 -12.37 9.84
N LEU A 77 0.86 -12.17 10.02
CA LEU A 77 0.14 -11.03 9.48
C LEU A 77 -0.62 -10.29 10.61
N PRO A 78 0.00 -9.29 11.26
CA PRO A 78 -0.67 -8.53 12.29
C PRO A 78 -1.80 -7.66 11.71
N ASP A 79 -2.74 -7.28 12.58
CA ASP A 79 -3.67 -6.19 12.32
C ASP A 79 -2.89 -4.90 12.04
N GLN A 80 -3.43 -4.04 11.16
CA GLN A 80 -2.74 -2.82 10.76
C GLN A 80 -2.70 -1.77 11.89
N GLY A 81 -3.56 -1.90 12.91
CA GLY A 81 -3.56 -1.04 14.09
C GLY A 81 -3.90 0.42 13.79
N ILE A 82 -4.48 0.70 12.63
CA ILE A 82 -4.88 2.05 12.23
C ILE A 82 -6.27 2.33 12.78
N GLU A 83 -6.36 3.33 13.66
CA GLU A 83 -7.66 3.79 14.13
C GLU A 83 -8.45 4.43 12.98
N PRO A 84 -9.75 4.08 12.82
CA PRO A 84 -10.62 4.79 11.91
C PRO A 84 -10.65 6.28 12.25
N TYR A 85 -10.74 7.12 11.22
CA TYR A 85 -10.86 8.56 11.42
C TYR A 85 -12.08 8.88 12.30
N LYS A 86 -11.82 9.58 13.41
CA LYS A 86 -12.84 10.15 14.28
C LYS A 86 -12.94 11.64 13.94
N GLY A 87 -14.10 12.06 13.46
CA GLY A 87 -14.42 13.48 13.25
C GLY A 87 -14.22 14.31 14.52
N ARG A 88 -14.16 15.64 14.35
CA ARG A 88 -14.20 16.57 15.49
C ARG A 88 -15.61 16.72 16.03
#